data_AF-A0A8T5QHA6-F1
#
_entry.id   AF-A0A8T5QHA6-F1
#
_cell.length_a   1.000
_cell.length_b   1.000
_cell.length_c   1.000
_cell.angle_alpha   90.00
_cell.angle_beta   90.00
_cell.angle_gamma   90.00
#
_symmetry.space_group_name_H-M   'P 1'
#
loop_
_entity.id
_entity.type
_entity.pdbx_description
1 polymer ?
#
loop_
_entity_poly.entity_id
_entity_poly.type
_entity_poly.pdbx_seq_one_letter_code
_entity_poly.pdbx_strand_id
1 'polypeptide(L)'
;LKKYFASGEINSEVKDKEDKMKELEGTFKGEAKTVSHLDGIKLEFDEWWFNVRPSNTEPLLRLNLEAKTEEKMEEMRDRILAIIRR
;
A
#
# COMPACT_ATOMS: atom_id res chain seq x y z
N LEU A 1 10.15 -22.00 4.25
CA LEU A 1 9.65 -20.79 3.57
C LEU A 1 9.00 -19.89 4.60
N LYS A 2 9.35 -18.59 4.70
CA LYS A 2 8.54 -17.65 5.48
C LYS A 2 7.21 -17.47 4.75
N LYS A 3 6.12 -17.91 5.38
CA LYS A 3 4.77 -17.79 4.83
C LYS A 3 4.28 -16.37 5.15
N TYR A 4 4.16 -15.53 4.13
CA TYR A 4 3.47 -14.25 4.25
C TYR A 4 2.00 -14.43 3.87
N PHE A 5 1.14 -13.61 4.45
CA PHE A 5 -0.26 -13.46 4.08
C PHE A 5 -0.38 -12.27 3.15
N ALA A 6 -0.92 -12.48 1.96
CA ALA A 6 -1.06 -11.47 0.94
C ALA A 6 -2.51 -10.96 0.90
N SER A 7 -2.68 -9.65 0.73
CA SER A 7 -3.99 -9.03 0.49
C SER A 7 -4.56 -9.38 -0.89
N GLY A 8 -3.73 -9.91 -1.79
CA GLY A 8 -3.98 -9.85 -3.23
C GLY A 8 -3.81 -8.44 -3.78
N GLU A 9 -4.12 -8.24 -5.07
CA GLU A 9 -4.23 -6.92 -5.66
C GLU A 9 -5.61 -6.34 -5.38
N ILE A 10 -5.67 -5.12 -4.84
CA ILE A 10 -6.91 -4.40 -4.58
C ILE A 10 -6.91 -3.10 -5.37
N ASN A 11 -7.86 -2.99 -6.31
CA ASN A 11 -8.06 -1.79 -7.10
C ASN A 11 -9.03 -0.84 -6.39
N SER A 12 -8.71 0.46 -6.37
CA SER A 12 -9.58 1.50 -5.82
C SER A 12 -9.57 2.72 -6.73
N GLU A 13 -10.74 3.09 -7.24
CA GLU A 13 -10.92 4.33 -8.01
C GLU A 13 -10.59 5.54 -7.14
N VAL A 14 -9.84 6.49 -7.71
CA VAL A 14 -9.44 7.72 -7.04
C VAL A 14 -9.52 8.88 -8.01
N LYS A 15 -9.93 10.06 -7.50
CA LYS A 15 -9.95 11.29 -8.28
C LYS A 15 -8.55 11.84 -8.52
N ASP A 16 -7.70 11.76 -7.51
CA ASP A 16 -6.31 12.24 -7.56
C ASP A 16 -5.37 11.14 -7.05
N LYS A 17 -4.62 10.53 -7.98
CA LYS A 17 -3.66 9.46 -7.65
C LYS A 17 -2.44 10.01 -6.92
N GLU A 18 -1.97 11.19 -7.31
CA GLU A 18 -0.75 11.76 -6.75
C GLU A 18 -0.96 12.21 -5.32
N ASP A 19 -2.08 12.88 -5.05
CA ASP A 19 -2.45 13.33 -3.70
C ASP A 19 -2.53 12.13 -2.75
N LYS A 20 -3.21 11.05 -3.15
CA LYS A 20 -3.32 9.84 -2.34
C LYS A 20 -2.01 9.12 -2.11
N MET A 21 -1.14 9.05 -3.11
CA MET A 21 0.20 8.48 -2.91
C MET A 21 1.04 9.36 -1.96
N LYS A 22 0.97 10.69 -2.06
CA LYS A 22 1.65 11.62 -1.14
C LYS A 22 1.12 11.50 0.30
N GLU A 23 -0.20 11.38 0.48
CA GLU A 23 -0.85 11.18 1.79
C GLU A 23 -0.38 9.86 2.44
N LEU A 24 -0.35 8.77 1.67
CA LEU A 24 0.14 7.47 2.13
C LEU A 24 1.62 7.52 2.52
N GLU A 25 2.48 8.03 1.64
CA GLU A 25 3.90 8.14 1.94
C GLU A 25 4.14 9.01 3.17
N GLY A 26 3.47 10.16 3.27
CA GLY A 26 3.55 11.05 4.44
C GLY A 26 3.12 10.37 5.75
N THR A 27 2.09 9.52 5.70
CA THR A 27 1.57 8.80 6.86
C THR A 27 2.52 7.72 7.36
N PHE A 28 3.22 7.02 6.45
CA PHE A 28 3.91 5.77 6.77
C PHE A 28 5.44 5.84 6.70
N LYS A 29 6.02 6.81 5.99
CA LYS A 29 7.49 6.87 5.76
C LYS A 29 8.31 7.01 7.04
N GLY A 30 7.75 7.60 8.10
CA GLY A 30 8.44 7.78 9.38
C GLY A 30 8.73 6.46 10.12
N GLU A 31 7.96 5.41 9.83
CA GLU A 31 8.07 4.09 10.44
C GLU A 31 8.70 3.06 9.46
N ALA A 32 8.86 3.43 8.18
CA ALA A 32 9.36 2.54 7.15
C ALA A 32 10.87 2.34 7.24
N LYS A 33 11.34 1.12 7.00
CA LYS A 33 12.77 0.82 6.86
C LYS A 33 13.32 1.26 5.52
N THR A 34 12.52 1.08 4.48
CA THR A 34 12.86 1.46 3.12
C THR A 34 11.64 2.09 2.44
N VAL A 35 11.93 3.06 1.58
CA VAL A 35 10.96 3.69 0.70
C VAL A 35 11.52 3.59 -0.71
N SER A 36 10.72 3.10 -1.65
CA SER A 36 11.09 3.00 -3.07
C SER A 36 9.98 3.59 -3.94
N HIS A 37 10.37 4.30 -4.99
CA HIS A 37 9.49 4.99 -5.92
C HIS A 37 9.56 4.44 -7.35
N LEU A 38 10.09 3.22 -7.54
CA LEU A 38 10.34 2.64 -8.87
C LEU A 38 9.06 2.24 -9.63
N ASP A 39 8.05 1.71 -8.92
CA ASP A 39 6.74 1.34 -9.48
C ASP A 39 5.65 1.74 -8.48
N GLY A 40 5.24 3.01 -8.54
CA GLY A 40 4.42 3.63 -7.51
C GLY A 40 5.23 3.90 -6.23
N ILE A 41 4.60 3.74 -5.06
CA ILE A 41 5.28 3.81 -3.76
C ILE A 41 5.33 2.42 -3.13
N LYS A 42 6.52 2.00 -2.70
CA LYS A 42 6.72 0.78 -1.91
C LYS A 42 7.38 1.13 -0.58
N LEU A 43 6.74 0.75 0.51
CA LEU A 43 7.28 0.90 1.87
C LEU A 43 7.43 -0.47 2.50
N GLU A 44 8.60 -0.75 3.07
CA GLU A 44 8.87 -2.01 3.77
C GLU A 44 9.15 -1.76 5.26
N PHE A 45 8.60 -2.65 6.09
CA PHE A 45 8.70 -2.65 7.55
C PHE A 45 9.28 -3.98 8.03
N ASP A 46 9.43 -4.16 9.34
CA ASP A 46 9.93 -5.41 9.95
C ASP A 46 9.13 -6.66 9.59
N GLU A 47 7.81 -6.50 9.47
CA GLU A 47 6.87 -7.62 9.43
C GLU A 47 5.91 -7.59 8.26
N TRP A 48 5.93 -6.51 7.49
CA TRP A 48 4.98 -6.29 6.42
C TRP A 48 5.54 -5.27 5.43
N TRP A 49 4.95 -5.23 4.25
CA TRP A 49 5.25 -4.25 3.23
C TRP A 49 4.01 -3.97 2.42
N PHE A 50 3.94 -2.80 1.81
CA PHE A 50 2.92 -2.52 0.82
C PHE A 50 3.51 -1.82 -0.40
N ASN A 51 2.85 -2.00 -1.54
CA ASN A 51 3.07 -1.26 -2.76
C ASN A 51 1.72 -0.67 -3.21
N VAL A 52 1.74 0.62 -3.53
CA VAL A 52 0.62 1.29 -4.19
C VAL A 52 1.11 1.85 -5.51
N ARG A 53 0.50 1.39 -6.60
CA ARG A 53 0.86 1.78 -7.96
C ARG A 53 -0.31 2.44 -8.69
N PRO A 54 -0.08 3.52 -9.45
CA PRO A 54 -1.12 4.11 -10.28
C PRO A 54 -1.43 3.22 -11.49
N SER A 55 -2.71 3.07 -11.84
CA SER A 55 -3.05 2.54 -13.16
C SER A 55 -2.68 3.56 -14.24
N ASN A 56 -2.05 3.11 -15.33
CA ASN A 56 -1.70 3.96 -16.46
C ASN A 56 -2.91 4.31 -17.34
N THR A 57 -3.95 3.47 -17.33
CA THR A 57 -5.08 3.55 -18.27
C THR A 57 -6.41 3.88 -17.58
N GLU A 58 -6.50 3.73 -16.27
CA GLU A 58 -7.75 3.88 -15.50
C GLU A 58 -7.54 4.83 -14.32
N PRO A 59 -8.56 5.55 -13.84
CA PRO A 59 -8.47 6.46 -12.70
C PRO A 59 -8.47 5.71 -11.36
N LEU A 60 -7.53 4.77 -11.17
CA LEU A 60 -7.45 3.95 -9.96
C LEU A 60 -6.00 3.78 -9.47
N LEU A 61 -5.88 3.45 -8.18
CA LEU A 61 -4.68 2.94 -7.54
C LEU A 61 -4.82 1.43 -7.30
N ARG A 62 -3.71 0.69 -7.42
CA ARG A 62 -3.63 -0.73 -7.09
C ARG A 62 -2.79 -0.92 -5.83
N LEU A 63 -3.34 -1.58 -4.83
CA LEU A 63 -2.66 -1.94 -3.59
C LEU A 63 -2.25 -3.41 -3.62
N ASN A 64 -1.00 -3.68 -3.31
CA ASN A 64 -0.50 -5.00 -2.89
C ASN A 64 0.11 -4.88 -1.50
N LEU A 65 -0.25 -5.78 -0.60
CA LEU A 65 0.27 -5.80 0.76
C LEU A 65 0.54 -7.23 1.19
N GLU A 66 1.67 -7.46 1.85
CA GLU A 66 1.92 -8.71 2.54
C GLU A 66 2.40 -8.48 3.97
N ALA A 67 2.01 -9.37 4.88
CA ALA A 67 2.46 -9.34 6.26
C ALA A 67 2.74 -10.75 6.81
N LYS A 68 3.53 -10.83 7.88
CA LYS A 68 3.87 -12.10 8.55
C LYS A 68 2.65 -12.80 9.18
N THR A 69 1.62 -12.04 9.55
CA THR A 69 0.37 -12.56 10.11
C THR A 69 -0.82 -12.07 9.29
N GLU A 70 -1.88 -12.88 9.25
CA GLU A 70 -3.14 -12.51 8.57
C GLU A 70 -3.74 -11.25 9.20
N GLU A 71 -3.82 -11.22 10.53
CA GLU A 71 -4.31 -10.06 11.28
C GLU A 71 -3.58 -8.77 10.92
N LYS A 72 -2.24 -8.80 10.81
CA LYS A 72 -1.47 -7.61 10.44
C LYS A 72 -1.70 -7.20 8.99
N MET A 73 -1.87 -8.17 8.10
CA MET A 73 -2.21 -7.92 6.70
C MET A 73 -3.57 -7.22 6.61
N GLU A 74 -4.59 -7.73 7.31
CA GLU A 74 -5.93 -7.16 7.30
C GLU A 74 -5.98 -5.75 7.93
N GLU A 75 -5.36 -5.59 9.11
CA GLU A 75 -5.26 -4.29 9.81
C GLU A 75 -4.66 -3.22 8.89
N MET A 76 -3.51 -3.52 8.29
CA MET A 76 -2.80 -2.55 7.45
C MET A 76 -3.47 -2.34 6.10
N ARG A 77 -4.05 -3.38 5.51
CA ARG A 77 -4.88 -3.29 4.30
C ARG A 77 -6.03 -2.31 4.53
N ASP A 78 -6.79 -2.50 5.60
CA ASP A 78 -7.98 -1.69 5.86
C ASP A 78 -7.62 -0.24 6.19
N ARG A 79 -6.54 -0.03 6.95
CA ARG A 79 -6.00 1.31 7.23
C ARG A 79 -5.55 2.04 5.96
N ILE A 80 -4.86 1.36 5.05
CA ILE A 80 -4.40 1.95 3.78
C ILE A 80 -5.59 2.23 2.85
N LEU A 81 -6.54 1.29 2.73
CA LEU A 81 -7.73 1.48 1.91
C LEU A 81 -8.61 2.63 2.42
N ALA A 82 -8.69 2.85 3.73
CA ALA A 82 -9.39 4.00 4.31
C ALA A 82 -8.79 5.34 3.87
N ILE A 83 -7.47 5.42 3.71
CA ILE A 83 -6.78 6.63 3.19
C ILE A 83 -7.06 6.80 1.70
N ILE A 84 -6.91 5.72 0.92
CA ILE A 84 -7.10 5.73 -0.54
C ILE A 84 -8.53 6.15 -0.92
N ARG A 85 -9.53 5.62 -0.21
CA ARG A 85 -10.96 5.75 -0.57
C ARG A 85 -11.67 6.95 0.06
N ARG A 86 -10.95 7.79 0.80
CA ARG A 86 -11.47 9.03 1.38
C ARG A 86 -11.54 10.15 0.36
#